data_AF-A0A973JN04-F1
#
_entry.id   AF-A0A973JN04-F1
#
_cell.length_a   1.000
_cell.length_b   1.000
_cell.length_c   1.000
_cell.angle_alpha   90.00
_cell.angle_beta   90.00
_cell.angle_gamma   90.00
#
_symmetry.space_group_name_H-M   'P 1'
#
loop_
_entity.id
_entity.type
_entity.pdbx_description
1 polymer ?
#
loop_
_entity_poly.entity_id
_entity_poly.type
_entity_poly.pdbx_seq_one_letter_code
_entity_poly.pdbx_strand_id
1 'polypeptide(L)' 'MAAVQFDKFKKYFSKKNQIQEIVREPTSGGIIFRRDSNGGVEILLIQDGKDRWTIPKGHIEEGETAEQT' A
#
# COMPACT_ATOMS: atom_id res chain seq x y z
N MET A 1 1.41 61.30 -4.81
CA MET A 1 1.92 60.17 -4.01
C MET A 1 1.60 58.90 -4.77
N ALA A 2 2.61 58.24 -5.36
CA ALA A 2 2.40 57.08 -6.23
C ALA A 2 2.13 55.83 -5.39
N ALA A 3 1.05 55.12 -5.71
CA ALA A 3 0.71 53.85 -5.08
C ALA A 3 1.76 52.79 -5.44
N VAL A 4 2.40 52.22 -4.42
CA VAL A 4 3.41 51.15 -4.60
C VAL A 4 2.68 49.87 -5.01
N GLN A 5 2.95 49.38 -6.21
CA GLN A 5 2.37 48.14 -6.74
C GLN A 5 2.95 46.92 -6.02
N PHE A 6 2.15 46.31 -5.13
CA PHE A 6 2.48 45.09 -4.38
C PHE A 6 2.26 43.78 -5.18
N ASP A 7 2.22 43.83 -6.52
CA ASP A 7 1.84 42.66 -7.33
C ASP A 7 2.95 41.61 -7.55
N LYS A 8 4.18 41.85 -7.08
CA LYS A 8 5.32 40.97 -7.40
C LYS A 8 5.61 39.85 -6.38
N PHE A 9 4.88 39.76 -5.27
CA PHE A 9 5.18 38.77 -4.22
C PHE A 9 4.38 37.47 -4.30
N LYS A 10 3.37 37.36 -5.17
CA LYS A 10 2.48 36.17 -5.20
C LYS A 10 3.05 34.98 -5.97
N LYS A 11 4.17 35.13 -6.68
CA LYS A 11 4.70 34.10 -7.60
C LYS A 11 5.61 33.05 -6.94
N TYR A 12 6.00 33.24 -5.68
CA TYR A 12 6.97 32.35 -5.00
C TYR A 12 6.35 31.35 -4.01
N PHE A 13 5.06 31.44 -3.73
CA PHE A 13 4.36 30.39 -2.97
C PHE A 13 3.76 29.38 -3.94
N SER A 14 4.62 28.54 -4.53
CA SER A 14 4.17 27.29 -5.13
C SER A 14 3.50 26.48 -4.02
N LYS A 15 2.17 26.41 -4.05
CA LYS A 15 1.38 25.58 -3.16
C LYS A 15 1.89 24.15 -3.37
N LYS A 16 2.60 23.60 -2.38
CA LYS A 16 3.01 22.18 -2.38
C LYS A 16 1.77 21.38 -2.76
N ASN A 17 1.81 20.64 -3.87
CA ASN A 17 0.73 19.75 -4.25
C ASN A 17 0.51 18.80 -3.06
N GLN A 18 -0.58 19.02 -2.32
CA GLN A 18 -1.02 18.08 -1.29
C GLN A 18 -1.24 16.76 -2.01
N ILE A 19 -0.68 15.66 -1.52
CA ILE A 19 -0.86 14.32 -2.10
C ILE A 19 -2.37 14.11 -2.24
N GLN A 20 -2.88 14.12 -3.47
CA GLN A 20 -4.32 14.26 -3.73
C GLN A 20 -5.07 12.93 -3.59
N GLU A 21 -4.37 11.80 -3.58
CA GLU A 21 -5.02 10.50 -3.59
C GLU A 21 -4.20 9.44 -2.87
N ILE A 22 -4.80 8.82 -1.85
CA ILE A 22 -4.26 7.62 -1.22
C ILE A 22 -4.74 6.45 -2.08
N VAL A 23 -3.86 5.94 -2.95
CA VAL A 23 -4.13 4.72 -3.70
C VAL A 23 -4.11 3.55 -2.72
N ARG A 24 -5.25 2.87 -2.58
CA ARG A 24 -5.37 1.64 -1.79
C ARG A 24 -5.46 0.48 -2.77
N GLU A 25 -4.48 -0.41 -2.70
CA GLU A 25 -4.48 -1.66 -3.47
C GLU A 25 -5.00 -2.78 -2.56
N PRO A 26 -6.21 -3.31 -2.80
CA PRO A 26 -6.73 -4.41 -2.01
C PRO A 26 -5.97 -5.70 -2.34
N THR A 27 -5.54 -6.41 -1.29
CA THR A 27 -4.88 -7.72 -1.42
C THR A 27 -5.60 -8.76 -0.59
N SER A 28 -5.68 -9.98 -1.09
CA SER A 28 -6.12 -11.15 -0.33
C SER A 28 -5.05 -12.22 -0.27
N GLY A 29 -5.14 -13.11 0.71
CA GLY A 29 -4.21 -14.21 0.91
C GLY A 29 -4.63 -15.08 2.08
N GLY A 30 -3.80 -16.07 2.40
CA GLY A 30 -4.13 -17.07 3.42
C GLY A 30 -2.95 -17.44 4.31
N ILE A 31 -3.25 -17.79 5.56
CA ILE A 31 -2.30 -18.47 6.43
C ILE A 31 -2.36 -19.94 6.09
N ILE A 32 -1.38 -20.42 5.34
CA ILE A 32 -1.21 -21.84 5.06
C ILE A 32 -0.46 -22.46 6.23
N PHE A 33 -1.11 -23.38 6.93
CA PHE A 33 -0.52 -24.09 8.05
C PHE A 33 -0.70 -25.59 7.91
N ARG A 34 0.21 -26.35 8.52
CA ARG A 34 0.06 -27.78 8.74
C ARG A 34 0.46 -28.14 10.17
N ARG A 35 0.12 -29.36 10.58
CA ARG A 35 0.64 -29.93 11.83
C ARG A 35 1.78 -30.90 11.53
N ASP A 36 2.84 -30.83 12.32
CA ASP A 36 3.94 -31.81 12.25
C ASP A 36 3.55 -33.13 12.96
N SER A 37 4.46 -34.11 12.96
CA SER A 37 4.25 -35.40 13.62
C SER A 37 4.10 -35.30 15.14
N ASN A 38 4.55 -34.21 15.75
CA ASN A 38 4.46 -33.93 17.19
C ASN A 38 3.23 -33.05 17.53
N GLY A 39 2.41 -32.71 16.53
CA GLY A 39 1.24 -31.84 16.69
C GLY A 39 1.56 -30.34 16.72
N GLY A 40 2.81 -29.94 16.48
CA GLY A 40 3.23 -28.55 16.35
C GLY A 40 2.67 -27.89 15.09
N VAL A 41 2.39 -26.59 15.15
CA VAL A 41 1.88 -25.82 14.00
C VAL A 41 3.05 -25.24 13.21
N GLU A 42 3.10 -25.59 11.94
CA GLU A 42 4.04 -25.00 10.97
C GLU A 42 3.27 -24.07 10.04
N ILE A 43 3.81 -22.86 9.80
CA ILE A 43 3.22 -21.85 8.92
C ILE A 43 4.12 -21.67 7.71
N LEU A 44 3.54 -21.69 6.51
CA LEU A 44 4.27 -21.39 5.29
C LEU A 44 4.52 -19.88 5.19
N LEU A 45 5.80 -19.51 5.12
CA LEU A 45 6.25 -18.17 4.77
C LEU A 45 7.01 -18.24 3.44
N ILE A 46 6.83 -17.21 2.61
CA ILE A 46 7.57 -17.00 1.37
C ILE A 46 8.44 -15.75 1.50
N GLN A 47 9.55 -15.69 0.79
CA GLN A 47 10.34 -14.48 0.66
C GLN A 47 9.80 -13.66 -0.52
N ASP A 48 9.40 -12.41 -0.27
CA ASP A 48 8.96 -11.51 -1.33
C ASP A 48 10.13 -10.91 -2.11
N GLY A 49 9.84 -10.20 -3.21
CA GLY A 49 10.84 -9.49 -4.02
C GLY A 49 11.53 -8.30 -3.32
N LYS A 50 11.26 -8.08 -2.02
CA LYS A 50 11.91 -7.08 -1.16
C LYS A 50 12.69 -7.74 -0.01
N ASP A 51 12.99 -9.04 -0.14
CA ASP A 51 13.73 -9.85 0.82
C ASP A 51 13.06 -9.97 2.21
N ARG A 52 11.72 -9.90 2.26
CA ARG A 52 10.96 -10.03 3.51
C ARG A 52 10.21 -11.34 3.55
N TRP A 53 10.15 -11.96 4.73
CA TRP A 53 9.23 -13.07 4.98
C TRP A 53 7.79 -12.56 5.04
N THR A 54 6.92 -13.13 4.21
CA THR A 54 5.49 -12.80 4.14
C THR A 54 4.66 -14.06 3.97
N ILE A 55 3.36 -13.94 4.21
CA ILE A 55 2.39 -14.97 3.79
C ILE A 55 2.14 -14.88 2.28
N PRO A 56 1.75 -15.99 1.63
CA PRO A 56 1.23 -15.97 0.26
C PRO A 56 -0.01 -15.07 0.16
N LYS A 57 0.04 -14.11 -0.75
CA LYS A 57 -1.04 -13.13 -0.99
C LYS A 57 -0.95 -12.56 -2.41
N GLY A 58 -2.08 -12.14 -2.96
CA GLY A 58 -2.24 -11.52 -4.28
C GLY A 58 -3.14 -10.28 -4.24
N HIS A 59 -3.26 -9.60 -5.38
CA HIS A 59 -4.25 -8.54 -5.55
C HIS A 59 -5.63 -9.15 -5.78
N ILE A 60 -6.67 -8.48 -5.32
CA ILE A 60 -8.04 -8.88 -5.64
C ILE A 60 -8.36 -8.37 -7.04
N GLU A 61 -8.73 -9.27 -7.96
CA GLU A 61 -9.09 -8.90 -9.33
C GLU A 61 -10.54 -8.41 -9.41
N GLU A 62 -10.90 -7.73 -10.51
CA GLU A 62 -12.24 -7.17 -10.68
C GLU A 62 -13.32 -8.27 -10.68
N GLY A 63 -14.27 -8.18 -9.74
CA GLY A 63 -15.36 -9.14 -9.60
C GLY A 63 -15.05 -10.32 -8.68
N GLU A 64 -13.84 -10.43 -8.13
CA GLU A 64 -13.52 -11.43 -7.10
C GLU A 64 -13.93 -10.94 -5.70
N THR A 65 -14.39 -11.87 -4.87
CA THR A 65 -14.39 -11.67 -3.42
C THR A 65 -13.01 -11.95 -2.85
N ALA A 66 -12.71 -11.42 -1.66
CA ALA A 66 -11.44 -11.70 -1.00
C ALA A 66 -11.16 -13.20 -0.80
N GLU A 67 -12.18 -14.05 -0.63
CA GLU A 67 -11.97 -15.50 -0.45
C GLU A 67 -11.70 -16.23 -1.78
N GLN A 68 -12.07 -15.65 -2.92
CA GLN A 68 -11.94 -16.27 -4.24
C GLN A 68 -10.57 -16.05 -4.89
N THR A 69 -9.85 -15.00 -4.49
CA THR A 69 -8.47 -14.71 -4.89
C THR A 69 -7.49 -15.72 -4.29
#